data_AF-A0A662DUD6-F1
#
_entry.id   AF-A0A662DUD6-F1
#
_cell.length_a   1.000
_cell.length_b   1.000
_cell.length_c   1.000
_cell.angle_alpha   90.00
_cell.angle_beta   90.00
_cell.angle_gamma   90.00
#
_symmetry.space_group_name_H-M   'P 1'
#
loop_
_entity.id
_entity.type
_entity.pdbx_description
1 polymer ?
#
loop_
_entity_poly.entity_id
_entity_poly.type
_entity_poly.pdbx_seq_one_letter_code
_entity_poly.pdbx_strand_id
1 'polypeptide(L)'
;MNGEMRSERSRGDVIVLADAVGTVAFVVTALTAAIVFSTAAQWVGAVTAMGLFAVGVFAFLWSFYNAVQRSRDEEISVTQIYLLVGDPTPPRVRWTMLSLLGIQCVTAMATALARPDGPDGSPGSSLAVGILVPMFGIGLNGLWCAFNGVFDSRKEPGRTVQVSEKGASESDSVSVVAPRTHPIDKNEDHV
;
A
#
# COMPACT_ATOMS: atom_id res chain seq x y z
N MET A 1 -29.40 -3.05 -3.28
CA MET A 1 -28.31 -3.72 -2.53
C MET A 1 -27.55 -4.81 -3.32
N ASN A 2 -28.12 -5.51 -4.32
CA ASN A 2 -27.39 -6.56 -5.08
C ASN A 2 -26.50 -6.07 -6.25
N GLY A 3 -26.58 -4.78 -6.61
CA GLY A 3 -25.85 -4.17 -7.73
C GLY A 3 -24.46 -3.67 -7.33
N GLU A 4 -24.37 -2.91 -6.23
CA GLU A 4 -23.11 -2.31 -5.74
C GLU A 4 -22.07 -3.39 -5.37
N MET A 5 -22.47 -4.41 -4.60
CA MET A 5 -21.57 -5.53 -4.23
C MET A 5 -20.99 -6.30 -5.41
N ARG A 6 -21.63 -6.27 -6.59
CA ARG A 6 -21.16 -6.93 -7.82
C ARG A 6 -20.16 -6.06 -8.56
N SER A 7 -20.38 -4.74 -8.54
CA SER A 7 -19.48 -3.75 -9.14
C SER A 7 -18.15 -3.63 -8.39
N GLU A 8 -18.18 -3.73 -7.05
CA GLU A 8 -16.97 -3.67 -6.21
C GLU A 8 -16.07 -4.88 -6.43
N ARG A 9 -16.64 -6.11 -6.40
CA ARG A 9 -15.90 -7.33 -6.76
C ARG A 9 -15.28 -7.24 -8.15
N SER A 10 -16.04 -6.77 -9.14
CA SER A 10 -15.55 -6.62 -10.51
C SER A 10 -14.37 -5.66 -10.63
N ARG A 11 -14.33 -4.58 -9.84
CA ARG A 11 -13.23 -3.59 -9.88
C ARG A 11 -11.96 -4.15 -9.26
N GLY A 12 -12.08 -4.84 -8.12
CA GLY A 12 -10.94 -5.53 -7.49
C GLY A 12 -10.32 -6.58 -8.40
N ASP A 13 -11.15 -7.39 -9.07
CA ASP A 13 -10.69 -8.44 -9.98
C ASP A 13 -9.95 -7.88 -11.21
N VAL A 14 -10.37 -6.72 -11.73
CA VAL A 14 -9.69 -6.03 -12.83
C VAL A 14 -8.27 -5.58 -12.44
N ILE A 15 -8.07 -5.11 -11.21
CA ILE A 15 -6.74 -4.70 -10.72
C ILE A 15 -5.82 -5.92 -10.57
N VAL A 16 -6.34 -7.02 -10.03
CA VAL A 16 -5.58 -8.28 -9.93
C VAL A 16 -5.20 -8.81 -11.31
N LEU A 17 -6.13 -8.74 -12.27
CA LEU A 17 -5.86 -9.13 -13.65
C LEU A 17 -4.80 -8.22 -14.30
N ALA A 18 -4.87 -6.90 -14.06
CA ALA A 18 -3.88 -5.96 -14.58
C ALA A 18 -2.48 -6.24 -14.01
N ASP A 19 -2.37 -6.56 -12.71
CA ASP A 19 -1.09 -6.94 -12.09
C ASP A 19 -0.54 -8.24 -12.69
N ALA A 20 -1.41 -9.24 -12.89
CA ALA A 20 -1.02 -10.50 -13.52
C ALA A 20 -0.54 -10.31 -14.96
N VAL A 21 -1.27 -9.55 -15.78
CA VAL A 21 -0.92 -9.26 -17.18
C VAL A 21 0.38 -8.48 -17.26
N GLY A 22 0.55 -7.44 -16.44
CA GLY A 22 1.79 -6.67 -16.39
C GLY A 22 2.99 -7.50 -15.95
N THR A 23 2.80 -8.38 -14.97
CA THR A 23 3.84 -9.33 -14.51
C THR A 23 4.23 -10.29 -15.64
N VAL A 24 3.26 -10.89 -16.33
CA VAL A 24 3.54 -11.81 -17.44
C VAL A 24 4.26 -11.08 -18.57
N ALA A 25 3.83 -9.89 -18.95
CA ALA A 25 4.47 -9.07 -19.98
C ALA A 25 5.93 -8.75 -19.60
N PHE A 26 6.18 -8.36 -18.35
CA PHE A 26 7.52 -8.14 -17.84
C PHE A 26 8.37 -9.42 -17.91
N VAL A 27 7.88 -10.54 -17.39
CA VAL A 27 8.64 -11.80 -17.36
C VAL A 27 9.01 -12.24 -18.78
N VAL A 28 8.05 -12.22 -19.71
CA VAL A 28 8.29 -12.61 -21.10
C VAL A 28 9.32 -11.70 -21.76
N THR A 29 9.18 -10.37 -21.62
CA THR A 29 10.10 -9.43 -22.26
C THR A 29 11.49 -9.46 -21.61
N ALA A 30 11.59 -9.58 -20.30
CA ALA A 30 12.84 -9.66 -19.56
C ALA A 30 13.61 -10.96 -19.87
N LEU A 31 12.93 -12.11 -19.89
CA LEU A 31 13.54 -13.39 -20.28
C LEU A 31 13.96 -13.39 -21.75
N THR A 32 13.13 -12.84 -22.65
CA THR A 32 13.49 -12.73 -24.07
C THR A 32 14.73 -11.87 -24.24
N ALA A 33 14.81 -10.72 -23.56
CA ALA A 33 15.97 -9.84 -23.60
C ALA A 33 17.24 -10.51 -23.02
N ALA A 34 17.09 -11.30 -21.96
CA ALA A 34 18.18 -12.05 -21.34
C ALA A 34 18.69 -13.20 -22.22
N ILE A 35 17.81 -13.93 -22.89
CA ILE A 35 18.16 -15.11 -23.72
C ILE A 35 18.67 -14.70 -25.10
N VAL A 36 17.94 -13.83 -25.80
CA VAL A 36 18.26 -13.43 -27.18
C VAL A 36 19.46 -12.47 -27.21
N PHE A 37 19.65 -11.69 -26.15
CA PHE A 37 20.77 -10.77 -25.98
C PHE A 37 21.06 -9.90 -27.22
N SER A 38 20.00 -9.40 -27.85
CA SER A 38 20.10 -8.43 -28.95
C SER A 38 19.71 -7.04 -28.47
N THR A 39 20.31 -6.00 -29.06
CA THR A 39 20.00 -4.61 -28.74
C THR A 39 18.50 -4.33 -28.86
N ALA A 40 17.83 -4.87 -29.90
CA ALA A 40 16.40 -4.72 -30.09
C ALA A 40 15.57 -5.37 -28.96
N ALA A 41 15.90 -6.60 -28.53
CA ALA A 41 15.19 -7.28 -27.45
C ALA A 41 15.37 -6.55 -26.11
N GLN A 42 16.56 -6.00 -25.85
CA GLN A 42 16.82 -5.19 -24.67
C GLN A 42 16.02 -3.88 -24.66
N TRP A 43 15.89 -3.20 -25.80
CA TRP A 43 15.03 -2.01 -25.92
C TRP A 43 13.58 -2.34 -25.62
N VAL A 44 13.04 -3.44 -26.16
CA VAL A 44 11.66 -3.88 -25.86
C VAL A 44 11.48 -4.15 -24.37
N GLY A 45 12.43 -4.85 -23.74
CA GLY A 45 12.42 -5.10 -22.30
C GLY A 45 12.49 -3.80 -21.48
N ALA A 46 13.38 -2.88 -21.85
CA ALA A 46 13.55 -1.60 -21.16
C ALA A 46 12.31 -0.71 -21.29
N VAL A 47 11.70 -0.61 -22.48
CA VAL A 47 10.47 0.16 -22.70
C VAL A 47 9.31 -0.44 -21.90
N THR A 48 9.20 -1.76 -21.87
CA THR A 48 8.18 -2.47 -21.07
C THR A 48 8.37 -2.19 -19.58
N ALA A 49 9.60 -2.30 -19.08
CA ALA A 49 9.93 -2.01 -17.69
C ALA A 49 9.65 -0.55 -17.32
N MET A 50 9.98 0.40 -18.19
CA MET A 50 9.71 1.83 -17.97
C MET A 50 8.21 2.14 -18.01
N GLY A 51 7.45 1.51 -18.90
CA GLY A 51 6.00 1.64 -18.94
C GLY A 51 5.34 1.11 -17.66
N LEU A 52 5.71 -0.10 -17.24
CA LEU A 52 5.19 -0.69 -16.00
C LEU A 52 5.60 0.10 -14.77
N PHE A 53 6.84 0.57 -14.71
CA PHE A 53 7.32 1.44 -13.64
C PHE A 53 6.50 2.74 -13.56
N ALA A 54 6.29 3.43 -14.69
CA ALA A 54 5.50 4.65 -14.73
C ALA A 54 4.06 4.40 -14.23
N VAL A 55 3.40 3.36 -14.73
CA VAL A 55 2.04 2.97 -14.28
C VAL A 55 2.04 2.67 -12.77
N GLY A 56 3.06 1.98 -12.27
CA GLY A 56 3.25 1.70 -10.86
C GLY A 56 3.36 2.95 -10.00
N VAL A 57 4.17 3.93 -10.44
CA VAL A 57 4.30 5.23 -9.76
C VAL A 57 2.97 5.96 -9.73
N PHE A 58 2.24 6.02 -10.84
CA PHE A 58 0.91 6.66 -10.88
C PHE A 58 -0.08 5.96 -9.94
N ALA A 59 -0.13 4.63 -9.95
CA ALA A 59 -0.99 3.85 -9.07
C ALA A 59 -0.62 4.06 -7.59
N PHE A 60 0.67 4.09 -7.27
CA PHE A 60 1.18 4.36 -5.93
C PHE A 60 0.79 5.76 -5.45
N LEU A 61 1.00 6.80 -6.27
CA LEU A 61 0.65 8.18 -5.93
C LEU A 61 -0.87 8.34 -5.75
N TRP A 62 -1.67 7.69 -6.60
CA TRP A 62 -3.13 7.72 -6.48
C TRP A 62 -3.59 7.05 -5.19
N SER A 63 -3.04 5.87 -4.87
CA SER A 63 -3.26 5.16 -3.61
C SER A 63 -2.88 6.04 -2.41
N PHE A 64 -1.69 6.63 -2.44
CA PHE A 64 -1.18 7.50 -1.38
C PHE A 64 -2.08 8.72 -1.17
N TYR A 65 -2.51 9.38 -2.25
CA TYR A 65 -3.44 10.52 -2.16
C TYR A 65 -4.74 10.12 -1.46
N ASN A 66 -5.34 8.98 -1.84
CA ASN A 66 -6.56 8.47 -1.19
C ASN A 66 -6.33 8.12 0.29
N ALA A 67 -5.19 7.51 0.61
CA ALA A 67 -4.82 7.16 1.97
C ALA A 67 -4.63 8.41 2.85
N VAL A 68 -3.99 9.47 2.33
CA VAL A 68 -3.80 10.73 3.08
C VAL A 68 -5.13 11.38 3.44
N GLN A 69 -6.10 11.35 2.53
CA GLN A 69 -7.43 11.92 2.79
C GLN A 69 -8.17 11.13 3.88
N ARG A 70 -8.09 9.80 3.87
CA ARG A 70 -8.69 8.93 4.90
C ARG A 70 -7.95 8.95 6.24
N SER A 71 -6.63 9.15 6.24
CA SER A 71 -5.81 9.20 7.46
C SER A 71 -6.17 10.34 8.42
N ARG A 72 -6.99 11.30 7.97
CA ARG A 72 -7.52 12.36 8.84
C ARG A 72 -8.54 11.82 9.85
N ASP A 73 -9.20 10.71 9.51
CA ASP A 73 -10.29 10.11 10.29
C ASP A 73 -9.96 8.68 10.79
N GLU A 74 -9.02 7.98 10.14
CA GLU A 74 -8.69 6.57 10.38
C GLU A 74 -7.19 6.36 10.70
N GLU A 75 -6.87 5.37 11.54
CA GLU A 75 -5.47 4.95 11.76
C GLU A 75 -5.00 4.03 10.63
N ILE A 76 -4.22 4.59 9.71
CA ILE A 76 -3.79 3.89 8.50
C ILE A 76 -2.32 3.51 8.60
N SER A 77 -2.04 2.21 8.60
CA SER A 77 -0.67 1.68 8.48
C SER A 77 -0.29 1.47 7.01
N VAL A 78 0.86 2.03 6.62
CA VAL A 78 1.45 1.87 5.27
C VAL A 78 1.62 0.39 4.92
N THR A 79 2.01 -0.43 5.90
CA THR A 79 2.19 -1.86 5.74
C THR A 79 0.86 -2.56 5.44
N GLN A 80 -0.25 -2.11 6.04
CA GLN A 80 -1.57 -2.67 5.73
C GLN A 80 -2.00 -2.36 4.29
N ILE A 81 -1.72 -1.15 3.81
CA ILE A 81 -2.08 -0.73 2.45
C ILE A 81 -1.27 -1.49 1.38
N TYR A 82 0.06 -1.51 1.51
CA TYR A 82 0.93 -1.99 0.42
C TYR A 82 1.30 -3.47 0.53
N LEU A 83 1.23 -4.07 1.73
CA LEU A 83 1.37 -5.51 1.91
C LEU A 83 0.02 -6.24 2.06
N LEU A 84 -1.10 -5.51 1.92
CA LEU A 84 -2.46 -6.06 2.01
C LEU A 84 -2.67 -6.81 3.34
N VAL A 85 -2.11 -6.28 4.42
CA VAL A 85 -2.16 -6.88 5.76
C VAL A 85 -3.40 -6.36 6.50
N GLY A 86 -4.30 -7.26 6.91
CA GLY A 86 -5.50 -6.94 7.69
C GLY A 86 -6.82 -7.34 7.01
N ASP A 87 -7.87 -7.49 7.81
CA ASP A 87 -9.24 -7.62 7.33
C ASP A 87 -9.67 -6.26 6.73
N PRO A 88 -10.16 -6.19 5.47
CA PRO A 88 -11.03 -7.15 4.78
C PRO A 88 -10.44 -7.76 3.49
N THR A 89 -9.11 -7.84 3.34
CA THR A 89 -8.53 -8.36 2.09
C THR A 89 -8.77 -9.87 1.94
N PRO A 90 -9.45 -10.35 0.87
CA PRO A 90 -9.60 -11.78 0.66
C PRO A 90 -8.23 -12.46 0.60
N PRO A 91 -7.99 -13.54 1.37
CA PRO A 91 -6.67 -14.17 1.43
C PRO A 91 -6.13 -14.57 0.06
N ARG A 92 -7.02 -14.98 -0.84
CA ARG A 92 -6.68 -15.34 -2.23
C ARG A 92 -6.07 -14.17 -2.99
N VAL A 93 -6.66 -12.99 -2.92
CA VAL A 93 -6.16 -11.79 -3.61
C VAL A 93 -4.81 -11.38 -3.05
N ARG A 94 -4.69 -11.36 -1.71
CA ARG A 94 -3.43 -11.07 -1.03
C ARG A 94 -2.31 -11.98 -1.50
N TRP A 95 -2.53 -13.29 -1.46
CA TRP A 95 -1.51 -14.27 -1.87
C TRP A 95 -1.18 -14.15 -3.35
N THR A 96 -2.15 -13.90 -4.23
CA THR A 96 -1.89 -13.71 -5.66
C THR A 96 -1.02 -12.48 -5.91
N MET A 97 -1.42 -11.31 -5.41
CA MET A 97 -0.69 -10.06 -5.70
C MET A 97 0.70 -10.04 -5.04
N LEU A 98 0.84 -10.57 -3.81
CA LEU A 98 2.15 -10.72 -3.18
C LEU A 98 3.05 -11.73 -3.92
N SER A 99 2.47 -12.79 -4.47
CA SER A 99 3.24 -13.74 -5.29
C SER A 99 3.70 -13.11 -6.60
N LEU A 100 2.85 -12.33 -7.26
CA LEU A 100 3.20 -11.59 -8.48
C LEU A 100 4.31 -10.57 -8.22
N LEU A 101 4.23 -9.81 -7.13
CA LEU A 101 5.30 -8.92 -6.69
C LEU A 101 6.60 -9.70 -6.44
N GLY A 102 6.53 -10.84 -5.76
CA GLY A 102 7.67 -11.73 -5.56
C GLY A 102 8.30 -12.20 -6.87
N ILE A 103 7.48 -12.60 -7.85
CA ILE A 103 7.92 -13.00 -9.19
C ILE A 103 8.61 -11.83 -9.91
N GLN A 104 8.07 -10.62 -9.83
CA GLN A 104 8.69 -9.42 -10.40
C GLN A 104 10.08 -9.17 -9.79
N CYS A 105 10.20 -9.21 -8.46
CA CYS A 105 11.47 -9.02 -7.75
C CYS A 105 12.52 -10.07 -8.15
N VAL A 106 12.14 -11.36 -8.13
CA VAL A 106 13.05 -12.47 -8.48
C VAL A 106 13.48 -12.37 -9.93
N THR A 107 12.54 -12.10 -10.84
CA THR A 107 12.83 -12.01 -12.28
C THR A 107 13.77 -10.84 -12.55
N ALA A 108 13.45 -9.64 -12.03
CA ALA A 108 14.27 -8.45 -12.21
C ALA A 108 15.70 -8.66 -11.71
N MET A 109 15.84 -9.22 -10.52
CA MET A 109 17.14 -9.51 -9.91
C MET A 109 17.91 -10.58 -10.69
N ALA A 110 17.24 -11.68 -11.09
CA ALA A 110 17.85 -12.73 -11.89
C ALA A 110 18.35 -12.21 -13.24
N THR A 111 17.54 -11.41 -13.95
CA THR A 111 17.93 -10.87 -15.26
C THR A 111 19.04 -9.83 -15.16
N ALA A 112 19.04 -8.99 -14.12
CA ALA A 112 20.09 -8.01 -13.90
C ALA A 112 21.43 -8.67 -13.54
N LEU A 113 21.41 -9.70 -12.68
CA LEU A 113 22.60 -10.43 -12.25
C LEU A 113 23.16 -11.35 -13.33
N ALA A 114 22.30 -12.00 -14.13
CA ALA A 114 22.72 -12.90 -15.20
C ALA A 114 23.46 -12.16 -16.34
N ARG A 115 23.32 -10.84 -16.43
CA ARG A 115 23.90 -10.05 -17.51
C ARG A 115 24.46 -8.72 -17.01
N PRO A 116 25.65 -8.71 -16.39
CA PRO A 116 26.24 -7.50 -15.80
C PRO A 116 26.73 -6.49 -16.85
N ASP A 117 27.10 -6.96 -18.04
CA ASP A 117 27.65 -6.14 -19.12
C ASP A 117 26.61 -5.82 -20.21
N GLY A 118 26.70 -4.61 -20.75
CA GLY A 118 25.90 -4.20 -21.90
C GLY A 118 26.28 -4.97 -23.19
N PRO A 119 25.46 -4.90 -24.24
CA PRO A 119 25.75 -5.57 -25.52
C PRO A 119 27.07 -5.11 -26.15
N ASP A 120 27.50 -3.88 -25.85
CA ASP A 120 28.73 -3.28 -26.36
C ASP A 120 29.95 -3.52 -25.46
N GLY A 121 29.84 -4.38 -24.43
CA GLY A 121 30.90 -4.63 -23.44
C GLY A 121 31.13 -3.47 -22.47
N SER A 122 30.31 -2.41 -22.56
CA SER A 122 30.32 -1.31 -21.59
C SER A 122 29.82 -1.81 -20.23
N PRO A 123 30.42 -1.35 -19.11
CA PRO A 123 29.92 -1.64 -17.78
C PRO A 123 28.50 -1.11 -17.63
N GLY A 124 27.58 -1.97 -17.18
CA GLY A 124 26.19 -1.61 -16.93
C GLY A 124 25.21 -2.37 -17.84
N SER A 125 24.23 -3.00 -17.20
CA SER A 125 23.22 -3.83 -17.87
C SER A 125 21.99 -3.02 -18.25
N SER A 126 21.58 -3.05 -19.52
CA SER A 126 20.25 -2.56 -19.92
C SER A 126 19.10 -3.29 -19.21
N LEU A 127 19.34 -4.50 -18.68
CA LEU A 127 18.38 -5.25 -17.88
C LEU A 127 18.25 -4.74 -16.44
N ALA A 128 19.19 -3.92 -15.96
CA ALA A 128 19.13 -3.35 -14.61
C ALA A 128 17.91 -2.44 -14.41
N VAL A 129 17.41 -1.81 -15.48
CA VAL A 129 16.15 -1.04 -15.46
C VAL A 129 14.96 -1.89 -15.00
N GLY A 130 15.01 -3.21 -15.19
CA GLY A 130 13.99 -4.15 -14.70
C GLY A 130 13.83 -4.15 -13.18
N ILE A 131 14.85 -3.74 -12.41
CA ILE A 131 14.81 -3.63 -10.94
C ILE A 131 13.76 -2.61 -10.46
N LEU A 132 13.32 -1.70 -11.33
CA LEU A 132 12.28 -0.73 -11.01
C LEU A 132 10.87 -1.30 -11.13
N VAL A 133 10.68 -2.40 -11.85
CA VAL A 133 9.36 -3.00 -12.11
C VAL A 133 8.59 -3.43 -10.87
N PRO A 134 9.19 -3.92 -9.77
CA PRO A 134 8.46 -4.19 -8.53
C PRO A 134 7.61 -3.02 -8.01
N MET A 135 7.92 -1.77 -8.42
CA MET A 135 7.09 -0.62 -8.10
C MET A 135 5.69 -0.68 -8.76
N PHE A 136 5.54 -1.39 -9.87
CA PHE A 136 4.26 -1.72 -10.49
C PHE A 136 3.41 -2.58 -9.55
N GLY A 137 3.93 -3.71 -9.07
CA GLY A 137 3.22 -4.58 -8.13
C GLY A 137 2.87 -3.87 -6.82
N ILE A 138 3.82 -3.10 -6.25
CA ILE A 138 3.54 -2.31 -5.03
C ILE A 138 2.49 -1.22 -5.29
N GLY A 139 2.55 -0.53 -6.42
CA GLY A 139 1.58 0.50 -6.79
C GLY A 139 0.16 -0.07 -6.94
N LEU A 140 0.02 -1.21 -7.61
CA LEU A 140 -1.27 -1.89 -7.77
C LEU A 140 -1.79 -2.50 -6.46
N ASN A 141 -0.91 -3.00 -5.59
CA ASN A 141 -1.28 -3.41 -4.23
C ASN A 141 -1.96 -2.26 -3.46
N GLY A 142 -1.32 -1.09 -3.46
CA GLY A 142 -1.90 0.10 -2.82
C GLY A 142 -3.20 0.54 -3.49
N LEU A 143 -3.26 0.53 -4.83
CA LEU A 143 -4.46 0.93 -5.58
C LEU A 143 -5.64 0.01 -5.29
N TRP A 144 -5.41 -1.31 -5.22
CA TRP A 144 -6.43 -2.27 -4.82
C TRP A 144 -6.95 -1.97 -3.42
N CYS A 145 -6.06 -1.68 -2.48
CA CYS A 145 -6.41 -1.34 -1.10
C CYS A 145 -7.12 0.02 -0.99
N ALA A 146 -6.80 0.99 -1.83
CA ALA A 146 -7.47 2.29 -1.85
C ALA A 146 -8.95 2.18 -2.24
N PHE A 147 -9.29 1.28 -3.17
CA PHE A 147 -10.66 1.09 -3.63
C PHE A 147 -11.47 0.07 -2.81
N ASN A 148 -10.82 -0.92 -2.18
CA ASN A 148 -11.49 -2.04 -1.53
C ASN A 148 -11.19 -2.15 -0.03
N GLY A 149 -10.26 -1.34 0.49
CA GLY A 149 -9.89 -1.32 1.90
C GLY A 149 -10.95 -0.62 2.76
N VAL A 150 -11.33 -1.29 3.83
CA VAL A 150 -12.08 -0.73 4.96
C VAL A 150 -11.09 -0.65 6.13
N PHE A 151 -10.95 0.52 6.75
CA PHE A 151 -10.04 0.71 7.87
C PHE A 151 -10.85 0.95 9.15
N ASP A 152 -10.33 0.51 10.29
CA ASP A 152 -10.95 0.77 11.58
C ASP A 152 -10.89 2.27 11.90
N SER A 153 -11.98 2.79 12.48
CA SER A 153 -12.02 4.18 12.96
C SER A 153 -10.93 4.41 14.01
N ARG A 154 -10.30 5.58 13.96
CA ARG A 154 -9.25 5.96 14.90
C ARG A 154 -9.72 5.77 16.35
N LYS A 155 -8.98 4.97 17.13
CA LYS A 155 -9.21 4.84 18.57
C LYS A 155 -8.77 6.15 19.24
N GLU A 156 -9.72 6.93 19.74
CA GLU A 156 -9.40 8.11 20.54
C GLU A 156 -8.56 7.68 21.76
N PRO A 157 -7.36 8.25 21.97
CA PRO A 157 -6.59 8.02 23.18
C PRO A 157 -7.29 8.75 24.33
N GLY A 158 -8.24 8.08 25.00
CA GLY A 158 -8.89 8.65 26.18
C GLY A 158 -10.20 8.01 26.64
N ARG A 159 -10.89 7.22 25.81
CA ARG A 159 -12.07 6.48 26.30
C ARG A 159 -11.63 5.14 26.88
N THR A 160 -11.15 5.16 28.10
CA THR A 160 -11.23 4.00 28.99
C THR A 160 -12.68 3.55 28.94
N VAL A 161 -12.95 2.45 28.25
CA VAL A 161 -14.22 1.74 28.39
C VAL A 161 -14.17 1.18 29.80
N GLN A 162 -14.62 1.99 30.76
CA GLN A 162 -15.09 1.43 32.02
C GLN A 162 -16.30 0.59 31.65
N VAL A 163 -16.06 -0.72 31.49
CA VAL A 163 -17.12 -1.70 31.65
C VAL A 163 -17.56 -1.54 33.10
N SER A 164 -18.52 -0.64 33.31
CA SER A 164 -19.25 -0.55 34.56
C SER A 164 -20.01 -1.86 34.69
N GLU A 165 -19.44 -2.79 35.46
CA GLU A 165 -20.18 -3.90 36.03
C GLU A 165 -21.35 -3.30 36.82
N LYS A 166 -22.50 -3.24 36.16
CA LYS A 166 -23.74 -2.77 36.77
C LYS A 166 -24.28 -3.90 37.65
N GLY A 167 -23.99 -3.83 38.94
CA GLY A 167 -24.51 -4.74 39.95
C GLY A 167 -24.57 -4.11 41.34
N ALA A 168 -25.75 -3.59 41.67
CA ALA A 168 -26.28 -3.28 43.01
C ALA A 168 -26.07 -1.87 43.63
N SER A 169 -27.24 -1.21 43.73
CA SER A 169 -27.72 -0.31 44.79
C SER A 169 -27.22 1.13 44.89
N GLU A 170 -28.18 1.94 45.34
CA GLU A 170 -28.12 3.27 45.92
C GLU A 170 -28.04 4.50 45.00
N SER A 171 -29.23 5.10 44.85
CA SER A 171 -29.50 6.53 44.77
C SER A 171 -28.52 7.42 45.55
N ASP A 172 -27.95 8.45 44.92
CA ASP A 172 -28.20 9.85 45.31
C ASP A 172 -27.40 10.87 44.48
N SER A 173 -28.12 11.94 44.12
CA SER A 173 -27.67 13.33 43.99
C SER A 173 -26.62 13.77 42.94
N VAL A 174 -26.96 14.90 42.34
CA VAL A 174 -26.26 15.74 41.37
C VAL A 174 -24.92 16.28 41.88
N SER A 175 -23.87 16.28 41.05
CA SER A 175 -22.98 17.45 40.93
C SER A 175 -22.32 17.53 39.55
N VAL A 176 -22.60 18.61 38.82
CA VAL A 176 -21.86 19.02 37.63
C VAL A 176 -20.57 19.67 38.12
N VAL A 177 -19.43 18.99 37.99
CA VAL A 177 -18.12 19.53 38.35
C VAL A 177 -17.61 20.39 37.20
N ALA A 178 -17.59 21.71 37.41
CA ALA A 178 -16.97 22.67 36.51
C ALA A 178 -15.43 22.54 36.53
N PRO A 179 -14.71 22.95 35.46
CA PRO A 179 -13.26 22.87 35.40
C PRO A 179 -12.62 23.81 36.43
N ARG A 180 -11.63 23.30 37.19
CA ARG A 180 -10.86 24.12 38.14
C ARG A 180 -10.01 25.13 37.38
N THR A 181 -10.24 26.42 37.62
CA THR A 181 -9.28 27.48 37.29
C THR A 181 -8.22 27.55 38.40
N HIS A 182 -6.94 27.49 38.02
CA HIS A 182 -5.82 27.78 38.92
C HIS A 182 -5.81 29.30 39.24
N PRO A 183 -5.78 29.73 40.52
CA PRO A 183 -5.53 31.12 40.85
C PRO A 183 -4.05 31.45 40.62
N ILE A 184 -3.78 32.51 39.85
CA ILE A 184 -2.48 33.17 39.78
C ILE A 184 -2.25 33.88 41.12
N ASP A 185 -1.15 33.52 41.79
CA ASP A 185 -0.62 34.15 42.99
C ASP A 185 -0.35 35.64 42.72
N LYS A 186 -1.02 36.50 43.49
CA LYS A 186 -0.71 37.92 43.63
C LYS A 186 -0.38 38.17 45.09
N ASN A 187 0.88 38.05 45.44
CA ASN A 187 1.40 38.56 46.71
C ASN A 187 2.12 39.89 46.45
N GLU A 188 1.36 40.98 46.56
CA GLU A 188 1.88 42.34 46.74
C GLU A 188 2.31 42.49 48.22
N ASP A 189 3.57 42.88 48.39
CA ASP A 189 4.01 43.99 49.23
C ASP A 189 3.67 43.98 50.74
N HIS A 190 4.70 43.67 51.53
CA HIS A 190 4.79 44.08 52.93
C HIS A 190 5.99 45.00 53.13
N VAL A 191 5.67 46.24 53.53
CA VAL A 191 6.45 47.28 54.23
C VAL A 191 7.31 48.22 53.40
#